data_AF-A0A4S8JQ36-F1
#
_entry.id   AF-A0A4S8JQ36-F1
#
_cell.length_a   1.000
_cell.length_b   1.000
_cell.length_c   1.000
_cell.angle_alpha   90.00
_cell.angle_beta   90.00
_cell.angle_gamma   90.00
#
_symmetry.space_group_name_H-M   'P 1'
#
loop_
_entity.id
_entity.type
_entity.pdbx_description
1 polymer ?
#
loop_
_entity_poly.entity_id
_entity_poly.type
_entity_poly.pdbx_seq_one_letter_code
_entity_poly.pdbx_strand_id
1 'polypeptide(L)'
;MGSVSLNIRDGTARFRRATLCSSAVHLLMLASVFTTNLFALYAFTSAPSPSAVPAFFRHHPGVGGGRGNVSVISDHVSLIVREIEASERRLHMIERELAGYDTLDTSKPSLPSELKLFLAHHPLPLGRDARSGITEMVASVAHSCARSPAAELLARYMSYRPAAPCPTDEYLLPQKLVAKACEPLPRRRCLSRPAASSAAIPRLSFAQSLWNPGAKNPGAGIYGIDKQMWVKPRSKNDFLIDDVLALGSGGIRIGFDIGGGAANFAARMAERNVTVVTSTLEIGGKPMNEFVAARGLFPLLLSPAQRFPFYDSVFDLVHAINALDEGGAPSLGQASRTEALEFFMFDIDRVLRAGGLFWLDNYLCADDHRKRTVTRLLERLGYKKLKWVVGEKADASSSGKTQIRLSAVLQKPARSRTESHSPENR
;
A
#
# COMPACT_ATOMS: atom_id res chain seq x y z
N MET A 1 45.46 -5.55 3.09
CA MET A 1 45.97 -6.57 2.15
C MET A 1 46.14 -5.90 0.81
N GLY A 2 47.37 -5.88 0.28
CA GLY A 2 47.74 -5.16 -0.94
C GLY A 2 47.08 -5.71 -2.20
N SER A 3 46.84 -4.83 -3.17
CA SER A 3 46.34 -5.21 -4.49
C SER A 3 47.42 -5.98 -5.25
N VAL A 4 47.02 -7.06 -5.91
CA VAL A 4 47.87 -7.79 -6.84
C VAL A 4 47.32 -7.54 -8.25
N SER A 5 48.10 -6.79 -9.02
CA SER A 5 47.96 -6.72 -10.48
C SER A 5 48.60 -7.97 -11.08
N LEU A 6 47.84 -8.72 -11.88
CA LEU A 6 48.35 -9.87 -12.62
C LEU A 6 48.66 -9.45 -14.06
N ASN A 7 49.93 -9.13 -14.31
CA ASN A 7 50.47 -9.13 -15.67
C ASN A 7 50.87 -10.56 -16.03
N ILE A 8 50.10 -11.17 -16.93
CA ILE A 8 50.42 -12.48 -17.50
C ILE A 8 51.36 -12.25 -18.66
N ARG A 9 52.66 -12.52 -18.44
CA ARG A 9 53.59 -12.83 -19.52
C ARG A 9 54.65 -13.81 -19.03
N ASP A 10 54.79 -14.89 -19.78
CA ASP A 10 55.92 -15.79 -19.89
C ASP A 10 56.31 -16.68 -18.69
N GLY A 11 55.93 -17.96 -18.81
CA GLY A 11 56.83 -19.10 -18.67
C GLY A 11 57.54 -19.36 -17.33
N THR A 12 57.09 -20.40 -16.63
CA THR A 12 57.77 -21.18 -15.58
C THR A 12 57.82 -20.58 -14.15
N ALA A 13 56.85 -20.98 -13.32
CA ALA A 13 56.93 -20.81 -11.86
C ALA A 13 57.68 -22.01 -11.23
N ARG A 14 58.93 -21.80 -10.80
CA ARG A 14 59.63 -22.73 -9.89
C ARG A 14 59.19 -22.47 -8.46
N PHE A 15 58.57 -23.46 -7.81
CA PHE A 15 58.21 -23.38 -6.39
C PHE A 15 59.44 -23.65 -5.51
N ARG A 16 59.80 -22.68 -4.66
CA ARG A 16 60.77 -22.87 -3.57
C ARG A 16 60.13 -23.74 -2.47
N ARG A 17 60.92 -24.68 -1.93
CA ARG A 17 60.54 -25.54 -0.78
C ARG A 17 60.16 -24.67 0.42
N ALA A 18 58.96 -24.90 0.96
CA ALA A 18 58.48 -24.24 2.17
C ALA A 18 59.37 -24.60 3.37
N THR A 19 59.81 -23.58 4.11
CA THR A 19 60.55 -23.71 5.37
C THR A 19 59.63 -24.15 6.50
N LEU A 20 60.20 -24.82 7.50
CA LEU A 20 59.56 -25.44 8.68
C LEU A 20 58.60 -24.53 9.48
N CYS A 21 58.57 -23.22 9.24
CA CYS A 21 57.65 -22.28 9.91
C CYS A 21 56.26 -22.20 9.25
N SER A 22 56.10 -22.70 8.01
CA SER A 22 54.81 -22.76 7.32
C SER A 22 53.93 -23.89 7.84
N SER A 23 54.52 -25.02 8.29
CA SER A 23 53.77 -26.17 8.79
C SER A 23 53.03 -25.89 10.10
N ALA A 24 53.60 -25.08 11.00
CA ALA A 24 52.97 -24.72 12.26
C ALA A 24 51.71 -23.85 12.06
N VAL A 25 51.76 -22.89 11.12
CA VAL A 25 50.60 -22.07 10.77
C VAL A 25 49.52 -22.91 10.08
N HIS A 26 49.90 -23.84 9.21
CA HIS A 26 48.95 -24.78 8.61
C HIS A 26 48.32 -25.73 9.64
N LEU A 27 49.07 -26.19 10.65
CA LEU A 27 48.55 -27.00 11.74
C LEU A 27 47.59 -26.21 12.64
N LEU A 28 47.87 -24.94 12.95
CA LEU A 28 46.97 -24.07 13.70
C LEU A 28 45.68 -23.80 12.94
N MET A 29 45.77 -23.54 11.63
CA MET A 29 44.59 -23.36 10.77
C MET A 29 43.77 -24.66 10.70
N LEU A 30 44.42 -25.82 10.57
CA LEU A 30 43.75 -27.11 10.55
C LEU A 30 43.07 -27.42 11.90
N ALA A 31 43.76 -27.14 13.01
CA ALA A 31 43.22 -27.30 14.36
C ALA A 31 42.01 -26.38 14.59
N SER A 32 42.07 -25.13 14.14
CA SER A 32 40.95 -24.18 14.22
C SER A 32 39.74 -24.66 13.41
N VAL A 33 39.96 -25.23 12.22
CA VAL A 33 38.88 -25.78 11.39
C VAL A 33 38.31 -27.05 12.02
N PHE A 34 39.14 -27.90 12.62
CA PHE A 34 38.68 -29.10 13.31
C PHE A 34 37.87 -28.76 14.56
N THR A 35 38.31 -27.81 15.37
CA THR A 35 37.60 -27.44 16.60
C THR A 35 36.28 -26.73 16.30
N THR A 36 36.23 -25.85 15.32
CA THR A 36 34.97 -25.20 14.90
C THR A 36 33.99 -26.20 14.30
N ASN A 37 34.45 -27.14 13.46
CA ASN A 37 33.59 -28.20 12.94
C ASN A 37 33.14 -29.20 14.02
N LEU A 38 33.99 -29.52 15.00
CA LEU A 38 33.61 -30.39 16.13
C LEU A 38 32.59 -29.70 17.04
N PHE A 39 32.71 -28.39 17.27
CA PHE A 39 31.75 -27.62 18.04
C PHE A 39 30.41 -27.49 17.30
N ALA A 40 30.45 -27.28 15.97
CA ALA A 40 29.26 -27.32 15.13
C ALA A 40 28.60 -28.71 15.17
N LEU A 41 29.38 -29.79 15.02
CA LEU A 41 28.88 -31.15 15.13
C LEU A 41 28.23 -31.39 16.48
N TYR A 42 28.88 -31.02 17.59
CA TYR A 42 28.31 -31.11 18.93
C TYR A 42 26.99 -30.32 19.04
N ALA A 43 26.94 -29.08 18.56
CA ALA A 43 25.72 -28.26 18.59
C ALA A 43 24.58 -28.87 17.75
N PHE A 44 24.89 -29.54 16.64
CA PHE A 44 23.91 -30.18 15.76
C PHE A 44 23.52 -31.61 16.21
N THR A 45 24.40 -32.36 16.86
CA THR A 45 24.12 -33.70 17.39
C THR A 45 23.57 -33.67 18.81
N SER A 46 23.76 -32.57 19.54
CA SER A 46 23.08 -32.30 20.81
C SER A 46 21.66 -31.79 20.58
N ALA A 47 20.93 -32.42 19.66
CA ALA A 47 19.48 -32.36 19.69
C ALA A 47 19.00 -33.40 20.72
N PRO A 48 18.14 -33.04 21.68
CA PRO A 48 17.58 -34.01 22.60
C PRO A 48 16.79 -35.05 21.79
N SER A 49 17.05 -36.34 22.03
CA SER A 49 16.35 -37.43 21.36
C SER A 49 14.84 -37.30 21.57
N PRO A 50 13.99 -37.46 20.54
CA PRO A 50 12.53 -37.31 20.62
C PRO A 50 11.84 -38.53 21.23
N SER A 51 12.46 -39.14 22.25
CA SER A 51 11.96 -40.34 22.93
C SER A 51 12.00 -40.15 24.45
N ALA A 52 11.39 -39.08 24.94
CA ALA A 52 11.02 -38.95 26.34
C ALA A 52 9.79 -38.05 26.46
N VAL A 53 8.62 -38.62 26.15
CA VAL A 53 7.38 -38.18 26.77
C VAL A 53 7.46 -38.65 28.23
N PRO A 54 7.55 -37.79 29.25
CA PRO A 54 7.34 -38.26 30.59
C PRO A 54 5.84 -38.36 30.78
N ALA A 55 5.34 -39.59 30.72
CA ALA A 55 4.03 -39.95 31.20
C ALA A 55 3.93 -39.63 32.70
N PHE A 56 3.53 -38.40 33.05
CA PHE A 56 3.18 -38.02 34.42
C PHE A 56 1.71 -38.39 34.72
N PHE A 57 1.38 -39.66 34.58
CA PHE A 57 0.26 -40.30 35.27
C PHE A 57 0.71 -41.70 35.70
N ARG A 58 1.33 -41.81 36.87
CA ARG A 58 1.27 -43.01 37.70
C ARG A 58 1.67 -42.69 39.14
N HIS A 59 0.73 -42.93 40.04
CA HIS A 59 0.91 -42.98 41.48
C HIS A 59 2.05 -43.94 41.87
N HIS A 60 2.96 -43.52 42.76
CA HIS A 60 3.15 -44.04 44.13
C HIS A 60 4.49 -43.55 44.74
N PRO A 61 4.70 -43.69 46.08
CA PRO A 61 5.20 -42.62 46.95
C PRO A 61 6.69 -42.75 47.28
N GLY A 62 7.27 -41.64 47.74
CA GLY A 62 8.45 -41.68 48.61
C GLY A 62 9.63 -40.83 48.15
N VAL A 63 10.18 -40.14 49.14
CA VAL A 63 11.52 -39.53 49.22
C VAL A 63 11.63 -38.11 48.65
N GLY A 64 11.81 -37.18 49.58
CA GLY A 64 11.81 -35.74 49.37
C GLY A 64 13.16 -35.15 48.95
N GLY A 65 13.09 -33.87 48.58
CA GLY A 65 14.23 -32.99 48.33
C GLY A 65 14.24 -32.44 46.91
N GLY A 66 13.62 -31.26 46.69
CA GLY A 66 13.74 -30.54 45.42
C GLY A 66 12.47 -29.87 44.88
N ARG A 67 11.69 -29.18 45.73
CA ARG A 67 10.49 -28.42 45.29
C ARG A 67 10.63 -26.90 45.30
N GLY A 68 11.73 -26.35 45.83
CA GLY A 68 11.87 -24.90 46.02
C GLY A 68 12.26 -24.10 44.78
N ASN A 69 13.09 -24.64 43.88
CA ASN A 69 13.65 -23.83 42.79
C ASN A 69 12.78 -23.79 41.52
N VAL A 70 11.97 -24.81 41.27
CA VAL A 70 11.11 -24.85 40.07
C VAL A 70 9.86 -23.97 40.25
N SER A 71 9.30 -23.88 41.46
CA SER A 71 8.18 -22.98 41.75
C SER A 71 8.60 -21.52 41.62
N VAL A 72 9.79 -21.16 42.14
CA VAL A 72 10.30 -19.78 42.09
C VAL A 72 10.61 -19.33 40.66
N ILE A 73 11.16 -20.20 39.80
CA ILE A 73 11.38 -19.90 38.39
C ILE A 73 10.03 -19.73 37.66
N SER A 74 9.06 -20.61 37.94
CA SER A 74 7.70 -20.49 37.38
C SER A 74 7.01 -19.19 37.82
N ASP A 75 7.17 -18.79 39.07
CA ASP A 75 6.59 -17.55 39.62
C ASP A 75 7.24 -16.31 38.96
N HIS A 76 8.56 -16.28 38.82
CA HIS A 76 9.26 -15.19 38.13
C HIS A 76 8.89 -15.09 36.65
N VAL A 77 8.78 -16.23 35.95
CA VAL A 77 8.34 -16.25 34.55
C VAL A 77 6.90 -15.72 34.43
N SER A 78 6.00 -16.12 35.34
CA SER A 78 4.61 -15.63 35.33
C SER A 78 4.50 -14.12 35.62
N LEU A 79 5.38 -13.59 36.48
CA LEU A 79 5.49 -12.14 36.72
C LEU A 79 5.99 -11.40 35.49
N ILE A 80 7.00 -11.93 34.80
CA ILE A 80 7.51 -11.35 33.56
C ILE A 80 6.43 -11.32 32.48
N VAL A 81 5.70 -12.42 32.28
CA VAL A 81 4.60 -12.48 31.30
C VAL A 81 3.50 -11.46 31.65
N ARG A 82 3.13 -11.34 32.93
CA ARG A 82 2.16 -10.32 33.37
C ARG A 82 2.63 -8.89 33.12
N GLU A 83 3.91 -8.60 33.35
CA GLU A 83 4.49 -7.28 33.10
C GLU A 83 4.56 -6.99 31.59
N ILE A 84 4.83 -7.99 30.75
CA ILE A 84 4.75 -7.88 29.29
C ILE A 84 3.32 -7.55 28.86
N GLU A 85 2.32 -8.33 29.31
CA GLU A 85 0.91 -8.06 29.00
C GLU A 85 0.42 -6.70 29.52
N ALA A 86 0.91 -6.25 30.68
CA ALA A 86 0.62 -4.92 31.21
C ALA A 86 1.26 -3.82 30.34
N SER A 87 2.49 -4.05 29.89
CA SER A 87 3.23 -3.13 29.02
C SER A 87 2.59 -3.03 27.63
N GLU A 88 2.15 -4.15 27.04
CA GLU A 88 1.39 -4.17 25.78
C GLU A 88 0.06 -3.44 25.91
N ARG A 89 -0.68 -3.63 27.01
CA ARG A 89 -1.92 -2.88 27.29
C ARG A 89 -1.67 -1.38 27.40
N ARG A 90 -0.61 -0.97 28.08
CA ARG A 90 -0.21 0.45 28.16
C ARG A 90 0.19 1.00 26.79
N LEU A 91 0.95 0.25 25.99
CA LEU A 91 1.32 0.64 24.64
C LEU A 91 0.08 0.85 23.76
N HIS A 92 -0.88 -0.09 23.78
CA HIS A 92 -2.14 0.08 23.07
C HIS A 92 -2.96 1.28 23.55
N MET A 93 -2.94 1.59 24.85
CA MET A 93 -3.60 2.77 25.40
C MET A 93 -2.94 4.06 24.90
N ILE A 94 -1.60 4.10 24.92
CA ILE A 94 -0.80 5.22 24.42
C ILE A 94 -0.98 5.39 22.91
N GLU A 95 -0.96 4.32 22.11
CA GLU A 95 -1.25 4.35 20.67
C GLU A 95 -2.66 4.90 20.40
N ARG A 96 -3.65 4.50 21.20
CA ARG A 96 -5.02 4.98 21.09
C ARG A 96 -5.14 6.47 21.42
N GLU A 97 -4.45 6.92 22.48
CA GLU A 97 -4.43 8.33 22.90
C GLU A 97 -3.63 9.23 21.95
N LEU A 98 -2.47 8.79 21.44
CA LEU A 98 -1.64 9.57 20.53
C LEU A 98 -2.19 9.60 19.09
N ALA A 99 -2.69 8.48 18.58
CA ALA A 99 -3.01 8.36 17.15
C ALA A 99 -4.50 8.64 16.85
N GLY A 100 -5.39 8.54 17.85
CA GLY A 100 -6.82 8.83 17.73
C GLY A 100 -7.55 7.89 16.74
N TYR A 101 -7.06 6.66 16.59
CA TYR A 101 -7.65 5.65 15.71
C TYR A 101 -8.56 4.70 16.49
N ASP A 102 -9.72 4.40 15.92
CA ASP A 102 -10.61 3.37 16.46
C ASP A 102 -10.12 1.99 16.01
N THR A 103 -10.05 1.05 16.95
CA THR A 103 -9.75 -0.36 16.65
C THR A 103 -11.03 -1.18 16.73
N LEU A 104 -11.11 -2.22 15.89
CA LEU A 104 -12.16 -3.21 16.03
C LEU A 104 -11.93 -3.97 17.34
N ASP A 105 -12.89 -3.86 18.24
CA ASP A 105 -12.87 -4.60 19.49
C ASP A 105 -13.30 -6.06 19.24
N THR A 106 -12.33 -6.96 19.24
CA THR A 106 -12.52 -8.41 19.01
C THR A 106 -13.27 -9.09 20.16
N SER A 107 -13.36 -8.45 21.33
CA SER A 107 -14.11 -8.97 22.48
C SER A 107 -15.63 -8.83 22.29
N LYS A 108 -16.09 -7.93 21.42
CA LYS A 108 -17.52 -7.71 21.19
C LYS A 108 -18.21 -8.97 20.64
N PRO A 109 -19.35 -9.38 21.19
CA PRO A 109 -20.10 -10.54 20.69
C PRO A 109 -20.72 -10.28 19.32
N SER A 110 -20.94 -9.02 18.94
CA SER A 110 -21.49 -8.61 17.64
C SER A 110 -20.51 -8.78 16.48
N LEU A 111 -19.20 -8.97 16.74
CA LEU A 111 -18.22 -9.17 15.68
C LEU A 111 -18.30 -10.62 15.16
N PRO A 112 -18.44 -10.85 13.84
CA PRO A 112 -18.52 -12.18 13.25
C PRO A 112 -17.32 -13.05 13.62
N SER A 113 -17.56 -14.34 13.92
CA SER A 113 -16.51 -15.28 14.30
C SER A 113 -15.42 -15.43 13.24
N GLU A 114 -15.77 -15.37 11.96
CA GLU A 114 -14.81 -15.38 10.85
C GLU A 114 -13.93 -14.12 10.84
N LEU A 115 -14.48 -12.95 11.19
CA LEU A 115 -13.69 -11.72 11.29
C LEU A 115 -12.75 -11.78 12.50
N LYS A 116 -13.20 -12.35 13.62
CA LYS A 116 -12.34 -12.61 14.79
C LYS A 116 -11.19 -13.54 14.43
N LEU A 117 -11.49 -14.63 13.70
CA LEU A 117 -10.47 -15.55 13.19
C LEU A 117 -9.50 -14.81 12.28
N PHE A 118 -9.99 -14.02 11.31
CA PHE A 118 -9.13 -13.26 10.39
C PHE A 118 -8.16 -12.31 11.12
N LEU A 119 -8.63 -11.64 12.17
CA LEU A 119 -7.82 -10.71 12.98
C LEU A 119 -6.98 -11.41 14.06
N ALA A 120 -7.07 -12.73 14.19
CA ALA A 120 -6.28 -13.47 15.16
C ALA A 120 -4.81 -13.54 14.74
N HIS A 121 -3.95 -13.80 15.73
CA HIS A 121 -2.55 -14.12 15.48
C HIS A 121 -2.47 -15.51 14.85
N HIS A 122 -1.82 -15.60 13.69
CA HIS A 122 -1.59 -16.86 13.00
C HIS A 122 -0.10 -17.17 12.97
N PRO A 123 0.33 -18.40 13.29
CA PRO A 123 1.73 -18.77 13.16
C PRO A 123 2.18 -18.64 11.70
N LEU A 124 3.41 -18.20 11.50
CA LEU A 124 4.01 -18.12 10.18
C LEU A 124 4.10 -19.53 9.58
N PRO A 125 3.67 -19.74 8.32
CA PRO A 125 3.69 -21.06 7.69
C PRO A 125 5.06 -21.74 7.66
N LEU A 126 6.13 -20.94 7.64
CA LEU A 126 7.52 -21.40 7.58
C LEU A 126 8.24 -21.30 8.95
N GLY A 127 7.51 -21.04 10.02
CA GLY A 127 8.08 -20.80 11.34
C GLY A 127 8.71 -19.41 11.47
N ARG A 128 9.63 -19.28 12.43
CA ARG A 128 10.24 -18.00 12.81
C ARG A 128 11.00 -17.37 11.64
N ASP A 129 10.69 -16.11 11.31
CA ASP A 129 11.45 -15.35 10.33
C ASP A 129 12.87 -15.07 10.86
N ALA A 130 13.88 -15.41 10.07
CA ALA A 130 15.28 -15.33 10.51
C ALA A 130 15.78 -13.89 10.69
N ARG A 131 15.13 -12.89 10.09
CA ARG A 131 15.56 -11.49 10.10
C ARG A 131 14.89 -10.69 11.21
N SER A 132 13.57 -10.79 11.29
CA SER A 132 12.74 -10.06 12.24
C SER A 132 12.50 -10.84 13.53
N GLY A 133 12.72 -12.16 13.51
CA GLY A 133 12.43 -13.03 14.65
C GLY A 133 10.93 -13.25 14.90
N ILE A 134 10.06 -12.69 14.06
CA ILE A 134 8.60 -12.80 14.15
C ILE A 134 8.19 -14.26 13.94
N THR A 135 7.26 -14.75 14.75
CA THR A 135 6.73 -16.12 14.69
C THR A 135 5.28 -16.18 14.25
N GLU A 136 4.56 -15.06 14.33
CA GLU A 136 3.14 -14.96 14.05
C GLU A 136 2.84 -13.72 13.20
N MET A 137 1.80 -13.79 12.39
CA MET A 137 1.29 -12.68 11.60
C MET A 137 -0.15 -12.38 11.96
N VAL A 138 -0.51 -11.10 11.93
CA VAL A 138 -1.87 -10.61 12.12
C VAL A 138 -2.33 -10.01 10.81
N ALA A 139 -3.48 -10.45 10.29
CA ALA A 139 -4.09 -9.76 9.16
C ALA A 139 -4.69 -8.44 9.65
N SER A 140 -4.50 -7.37 8.89
CA SER A 140 -5.04 -6.06 9.25
C SER A 140 -6.30 -5.74 8.48
N VAL A 141 -7.17 -4.95 9.12
CA VAL A 141 -8.21 -4.17 8.46
C VAL A 141 -8.01 -2.72 8.86
N ALA A 142 -8.34 -1.78 7.97
CA ALA A 142 -8.15 -0.37 8.29
C ALA A 142 -8.99 0.06 9.50
N HIS A 143 -8.44 0.98 10.32
CA HIS A 143 -9.13 1.56 11.47
C HIS A 143 -10.47 2.23 11.12
N SER A 144 -10.57 2.75 9.90
CA SER A 144 -11.82 3.27 9.31
C SER A 144 -12.97 2.25 9.35
N CYS A 145 -12.68 0.95 9.27
CA CYS A 145 -13.67 -0.12 9.39
C CYS A 145 -14.39 -0.15 10.75
N ALA A 146 -13.77 0.37 11.81
CA ALA A 146 -14.36 0.37 13.14
C ALA A 146 -15.39 1.49 13.35
N ARG A 147 -15.44 2.48 12.46
CA ARG A 147 -16.32 3.66 12.58
C ARG A 147 -17.65 3.45 11.87
N SER A 148 -18.74 3.96 12.41
CA SER A 148 -20.01 4.02 11.67
C SER A 148 -19.89 5.02 10.51
N PRO A 149 -20.42 4.73 9.30
CA PRO A 149 -21.22 3.55 8.93
C PRO A 149 -20.41 2.35 8.41
N ALA A 150 -19.08 2.43 8.34
CA ALA A 150 -18.24 1.35 7.83
C ALA A 150 -18.37 0.05 8.67
N ALA A 151 -18.49 0.17 9.99
CA ALA A 151 -18.68 -0.97 10.89
C ALA A 151 -19.98 -1.74 10.58
N GLU A 152 -21.08 -1.04 10.30
CA GLU A 152 -22.37 -1.65 9.94
C GLU A 152 -22.31 -2.32 8.57
N LEU A 153 -21.66 -1.66 7.60
CA LEU A 153 -21.41 -2.23 6.28
C LEU A 153 -20.52 -3.48 6.38
N LEU A 154 -19.52 -3.48 7.26
CA LEU A 154 -18.62 -4.61 7.46
C LEU A 154 -19.36 -5.80 8.08
N ALA A 155 -20.22 -5.55 9.07
CA ALA A 155 -21.06 -6.60 9.65
C ALA A 155 -21.95 -7.27 8.59
N ARG A 156 -22.56 -6.49 7.68
CA ARG A 156 -23.32 -7.02 6.53
C ARG A 156 -22.42 -7.78 5.55
N TYR A 157 -21.22 -7.27 5.27
CA TYR A 157 -20.28 -7.94 4.35
C TYR A 157 -19.84 -9.31 4.89
N MET A 158 -19.75 -9.44 6.21
CA MET A 158 -19.41 -10.67 6.87
C MET A 158 -20.60 -11.64 7.07
N SER A 159 -21.83 -11.26 6.73
CA SER A 159 -23.02 -12.10 6.97
C SER A 159 -23.43 -12.97 5.77
N TYR A 160 -23.06 -12.61 4.53
CA TYR A 160 -23.41 -13.41 3.37
C TYR A 160 -22.62 -14.73 3.33
N ARG A 161 -23.21 -15.79 2.79
CA ARG A 161 -22.55 -17.11 2.68
C ARG A 161 -21.52 -17.11 1.55
N PRO A 162 -20.23 -17.45 1.82
CA PRO A 162 -19.25 -17.67 0.76
C PRO A 162 -19.73 -18.75 -0.22
N ALA A 163 -19.33 -18.64 -1.49
CA ALA A 163 -19.72 -19.54 -2.59
C ALA A 163 -21.24 -19.65 -2.85
N ALA A 164 -22.09 -18.87 -2.18
CA ALA A 164 -23.50 -18.70 -2.55
C ALA A 164 -23.66 -17.56 -3.58
N PRO A 165 -24.81 -17.44 -4.27
CA PRO A 165 -25.09 -16.27 -5.10
C PRO A 165 -24.95 -14.96 -4.32
N CYS A 166 -24.32 -13.94 -4.92
CA CYS A 166 -24.15 -12.65 -4.27
C CYS A 166 -25.50 -12.03 -3.85
N PRO A 167 -25.57 -11.31 -2.72
CA PRO A 167 -26.80 -10.66 -2.28
C PRO A 167 -27.30 -9.64 -3.31
N THR A 168 -28.59 -9.66 -3.63
CA THR A 168 -29.19 -8.87 -4.73
C THR A 168 -29.18 -7.37 -4.47
N ASP A 169 -29.42 -6.94 -3.22
CA ASP A 169 -29.46 -5.53 -2.82
C ASP A 169 -28.08 -4.98 -2.41
N GLU A 170 -27.05 -5.83 -2.42
CA GLU A 170 -25.74 -5.54 -1.80
C GLU A 170 -24.52 -5.90 -2.66
N TYR A 171 -24.67 -6.08 -3.98
CA TYR A 171 -23.52 -6.39 -4.86
C TYR A 171 -22.43 -5.29 -4.84
N LEU A 172 -22.79 -4.07 -4.40
CA LEU A 172 -21.88 -2.94 -4.20
C LEU A 172 -21.31 -2.83 -2.77
N LEU A 173 -21.54 -3.81 -1.90
CA LEU A 173 -21.13 -3.73 -0.49
C LEU A 173 -19.61 -3.65 -0.28
N PRO A 174 -18.77 -4.50 -0.90
CA PRO A 174 -17.32 -4.32 -0.83
C PRO A 174 -16.89 -2.92 -1.33
N GLN A 175 -17.53 -2.43 -2.39
CA GLN A 175 -17.26 -1.13 -2.98
C GLN A 175 -17.63 0.02 -2.04
N LYS A 176 -18.76 -0.09 -1.32
CA LYS A 176 -19.17 0.86 -0.28
C LYS A 176 -18.16 0.89 0.88
N LEU A 177 -17.60 -0.26 1.25
CA LEU A 177 -16.57 -0.35 2.30
C LEU A 177 -15.25 0.30 1.85
N VAL A 178 -14.81 0.03 0.62
CA VAL A 178 -13.65 0.71 0.01
C VAL A 178 -13.88 2.23 -0.07
N ALA A 179 -15.08 2.65 -0.44
CA ALA A 179 -15.52 4.05 -0.36
C ALA A 179 -15.76 4.56 1.08
N LYS A 180 -15.34 3.81 2.11
CA LYS A 180 -15.18 4.27 3.49
C LYS A 180 -13.75 4.09 3.99
N ALA A 181 -12.80 3.86 3.07
CA ALA A 181 -11.42 3.43 3.34
C ALA A 181 -11.33 2.16 4.20
N CYS A 182 -12.40 1.36 4.27
CA CYS A 182 -12.39 0.11 5.02
C CYS A 182 -11.81 -1.00 4.15
N GLU A 183 -10.48 -1.08 4.12
CA GLU A 183 -9.73 -2.04 3.32
C GLU A 183 -8.31 -2.23 3.87
N PRO A 184 -7.67 -3.40 3.71
CA PRO A 184 -8.13 -4.55 2.95
C PRO A 184 -9.30 -5.27 3.64
N LEU A 185 -10.21 -5.81 2.83
CA LEU A 185 -11.34 -6.60 3.34
C LEU A 185 -10.94 -8.08 3.46
N PRO A 186 -11.51 -8.81 4.43
CA PRO A 186 -11.39 -10.26 4.47
C PRO A 186 -11.79 -10.86 3.12
N ARG A 187 -11.00 -11.80 2.60
CA ARG A 187 -11.25 -12.40 1.28
C ARG A 187 -12.49 -13.29 1.32
N ARG A 188 -13.65 -12.70 1.02
CA ARG A 188 -14.91 -13.42 0.84
C ARG A 188 -15.35 -13.32 -0.62
N ARG A 189 -15.79 -14.44 -1.19
CA ARG A 189 -16.24 -14.53 -2.58
C ARG A 189 -17.63 -15.16 -2.62
N CYS A 190 -18.55 -14.51 -3.34
CA CYS A 190 -19.85 -15.03 -3.71
C CYS A 190 -19.88 -15.28 -5.22
N LEU A 191 -20.81 -16.12 -5.68
CA LEU A 191 -21.01 -16.40 -7.09
C LEU A 191 -21.80 -15.25 -7.72
N SER A 192 -21.26 -14.67 -8.79
CA SER A 192 -21.99 -13.68 -9.60
C SER A 192 -23.30 -14.28 -10.07
N ARG A 193 -24.40 -13.55 -9.94
CA ARG A 193 -25.68 -13.99 -10.50
C ARG A 193 -25.59 -13.94 -12.02
N PRO A 194 -26.13 -14.94 -12.75
CA PRO A 194 -26.33 -14.82 -14.18
C PRO A 194 -27.16 -13.56 -14.43
N ALA A 195 -26.68 -12.65 -15.29
CA ALA A 195 -27.50 -11.53 -15.71
C ALA A 195 -28.79 -12.08 -16.31
N ALA A 196 -29.95 -11.69 -15.77
CA ALA A 196 -31.22 -11.93 -16.44
C ALA A 196 -31.05 -11.37 -17.85
N SER A 197 -31.12 -12.25 -18.86
CA SER A 197 -30.78 -12.01 -20.26
C SER A 197 -30.73 -10.52 -20.60
N SER A 198 -29.54 -9.93 -20.62
CA SER A 198 -29.37 -8.58 -21.14
C SER A 198 -29.57 -8.69 -22.65
N ALA A 199 -30.83 -8.70 -23.07
CA ALA A 199 -31.23 -8.64 -24.44
C ALA A 199 -30.49 -7.45 -25.07
N ALA A 200 -29.59 -7.76 -25.99
CA ALA A 200 -29.17 -6.88 -27.08
C ALA A 200 -28.96 -5.40 -26.74
N ILE A 201 -28.17 -5.05 -25.71
CA ILE A 201 -27.53 -3.72 -25.73
C ILE A 201 -26.42 -3.81 -26.79
N PRO A 202 -26.48 -3.04 -27.90
CA PRO A 202 -25.44 -3.07 -28.90
C PRO A 202 -24.14 -2.60 -28.24
N ARG A 203 -23.20 -3.53 -28.02
CA ARG A 203 -21.86 -3.19 -27.57
C ARG A 203 -21.18 -2.51 -28.74
N LEU A 204 -21.13 -1.18 -28.73
CA LEU A 204 -20.38 -0.43 -29.73
C LEU A 204 -18.90 -0.85 -29.66
N SER A 205 -18.25 -0.90 -30.81
CA SER A 205 -16.82 -1.18 -30.85
C SER A 205 -16.03 -0.03 -30.24
N PHE A 206 -14.84 -0.32 -29.72
CA PHE A 206 -13.88 0.73 -29.43
C PHE A 206 -13.42 1.35 -30.77
N ALA A 207 -13.33 2.66 -30.95
CA ALA A 207 -13.45 3.76 -29.97
C ALA A 207 -14.86 4.39 -29.84
N GLN A 208 -15.87 3.89 -30.54
CA GLN A 208 -17.24 4.44 -30.50
C GLN A 208 -17.83 4.38 -29.07
N SER A 209 -17.51 3.34 -28.31
CA SER A 209 -17.90 3.16 -26.91
C SER A 209 -17.38 4.26 -25.97
N LEU A 210 -16.29 4.97 -26.32
CA LEU A 210 -15.67 5.98 -25.44
C LEU A 210 -16.64 7.05 -24.99
N TRP A 211 -17.55 7.46 -25.88
CA TRP A 211 -18.47 8.57 -25.66
C TRP A 211 -19.93 8.17 -25.80
N ASN A 212 -20.20 6.90 -26.10
CA ASN A 212 -21.54 6.33 -26.21
C ASN A 212 -21.52 4.84 -25.78
N PRO A 213 -21.31 4.53 -24.50
CA PRO A 213 -21.09 3.16 -24.03
C PRO A 213 -22.33 2.26 -24.05
N GLY A 214 -23.48 2.73 -24.55
CA GLY A 214 -24.77 2.02 -24.46
C GLY A 214 -25.33 1.91 -23.04
N ALA A 215 -24.60 2.42 -22.04
CA ALA A 215 -25.03 2.53 -20.65
C ALA A 215 -25.58 3.93 -20.33
N LYS A 216 -26.55 4.01 -19.41
CA LYS A 216 -27.12 5.28 -18.96
C LYS A 216 -26.02 6.15 -18.34
N ASN A 217 -25.91 7.41 -18.77
CA ASN A 217 -24.95 8.36 -18.21
C ASN A 217 -25.19 8.53 -16.70
N PRO A 218 -24.19 8.25 -15.84
CA PRO A 218 -24.38 8.26 -14.40
C PRO A 218 -24.56 9.65 -13.80
N GLY A 219 -24.14 10.72 -14.49
CA GLY A 219 -24.19 12.05 -13.92
C GLY A 219 -23.70 13.15 -14.86
N ALA A 220 -23.11 14.19 -14.27
CA ALA A 220 -22.56 15.34 -14.97
C ALA A 220 -21.12 15.63 -14.49
N GLY A 221 -20.39 16.44 -15.26
CA GLY A 221 -19.00 16.78 -14.95
C GLY A 221 -18.11 15.54 -14.87
N ILE A 222 -17.27 15.46 -13.83
CA ILE A 222 -16.36 14.31 -13.62
C ILE A 222 -17.10 12.99 -13.37
N TYR A 223 -18.36 13.04 -12.90
CA TYR A 223 -19.18 11.85 -12.61
C TYR A 223 -20.14 11.48 -13.75
N GLY A 224 -19.98 12.07 -14.93
CA GLY A 224 -20.73 11.73 -16.13
C GLY A 224 -19.90 11.92 -17.38
N ILE A 225 -20.51 11.80 -18.56
CA ILE A 225 -19.81 12.10 -19.81
C ILE A 225 -19.67 13.62 -19.98
N ASP A 226 -18.43 14.10 -19.99
CA ASP A 226 -18.10 15.48 -20.36
C ASP A 226 -17.01 15.47 -21.43
N LYS A 227 -17.42 15.71 -22.68
CA LYS A 227 -16.51 15.77 -23.82
C LYS A 227 -15.63 17.03 -23.79
N GLN A 228 -16.03 18.10 -23.13
CA GLN A 228 -15.33 19.38 -23.29
C GLN A 228 -14.14 19.53 -22.32
N MET A 229 -14.01 18.67 -21.30
CA MET A 229 -12.87 18.70 -20.38
C MET A 229 -11.53 18.49 -21.11
N TRP A 230 -10.54 19.31 -20.76
CA TRP A 230 -9.15 19.33 -21.30
C TRP A 230 -9.00 19.54 -22.81
N VAL A 231 -10.10 19.86 -23.53
CA VAL A 231 -10.08 20.23 -24.95
C VAL A 231 -10.06 21.75 -25.10
N LYS A 232 -10.83 22.45 -24.27
CA LYS A 232 -10.89 23.91 -24.24
C LYS A 232 -10.71 24.39 -22.80
N PRO A 233 -9.92 25.45 -22.57
CA PRO A 233 -9.75 25.99 -21.24
C PRO A 233 -11.08 26.62 -20.79
N ARG A 234 -11.59 26.22 -19.62
CA ARG A 234 -12.76 26.84 -18.97
C ARG A 234 -12.34 27.85 -17.91
N SER A 235 -11.12 27.70 -17.39
CA SER A 235 -10.49 28.60 -16.45
C SER A 235 -9.00 28.78 -16.79
N LYS A 236 -8.36 29.78 -16.15
CA LYS A 236 -6.91 30.00 -16.26
C LYS A 236 -6.07 28.84 -15.70
N ASN A 237 -6.68 27.99 -14.87
CA ASN A 237 -6.02 26.87 -14.22
C ASN A 237 -6.11 25.57 -15.05
N ASP A 238 -6.81 25.58 -16.17
CA ASP A 238 -7.06 24.36 -16.94
C ASP A 238 -5.92 24.14 -17.95
N PHE A 239 -5.31 22.97 -17.90
CA PHE A 239 -4.32 22.54 -18.90
C PHE A 239 -4.99 21.62 -19.94
N LEU A 240 -4.53 21.73 -21.19
CA LEU A 240 -5.05 20.93 -22.30
C LEU A 240 -4.25 19.64 -22.45
N ILE A 241 -4.90 18.58 -22.93
CA ILE A 241 -4.24 17.27 -23.12
C ILE A 241 -3.01 17.41 -24.02
N ASP A 242 -3.16 18.05 -25.17
CA ASP A 242 -2.08 18.16 -26.17
C ASP A 242 -0.89 18.95 -25.62
N ASP A 243 -1.17 20.02 -24.86
CA ASP A 243 -0.14 20.80 -24.18
C ASP A 243 0.65 19.97 -23.17
N VAL A 244 -0.01 19.14 -22.37
CA VAL A 244 0.67 18.32 -21.36
C VAL A 244 1.43 17.17 -22.02
N LEU A 245 0.86 16.55 -23.05
CA LEU A 245 1.54 15.49 -23.79
C LEU A 245 2.82 15.98 -24.47
N ALA A 246 2.82 17.22 -24.99
CA ALA A 246 3.99 17.84 -25.59
C ALA A 246 5.16 18.06 -24.60
N LEU A 247 4.88 18.12 -23.29
CA LEU A 247 5.91 18.23 -22.25
C LEU A 247 6.59 16.90 -21.94
N GLY A 248 6.04 15.77 -22.39
CA GLY A 248 6.54 14.44 -22.10
C GLY A 248 7.79 14.09 -22.91
N SER A 249 8.98 14.17 -22.29
CA SER A 249 10.22 13.72 -22.92
C SER A 249 10.24 12.19 -23.04
N GLY A 250 10.10 11.68 -24.27
CA GLY A 250 10.10 10.24 -24.57
C GLY A 250 8.72 9.63 -24.85
N GLY A 251 7.68 10.46 -24.95
CA GLY A 251 6.30 10.02 -25.21
C GLY A 251 5.61 9.45 -23.96
N ILE A 252 4.29 9.58 -23.94
CA ILE A 252 3.42 9.07 -22.88
C ILE A 252 2.56 7.97 -23.51
N ARG A 253 2.59 6.77 -22.94
CA ARG A 253 1.87 5.59 -23.47
C ARG A 253 0.94 4.97 -22.44
N ILE A 254 1.34 5.03 -21.16
CA ILE A 254 0.55 4.52 -20.05
C ILE A 254 0.43 5.55 -18.92
N GLY A 255 -0.79 5.74 -18.42
CA GLY A 255 -1.07 6.66 -17.33
C GLY A 255 -1.95 6.07 -16.23
N PHE A 256 -1.93 6.74 -15.08
CA PHE A 256 -2.81 6.45 -13.95
C PHE A 256 -3.61 7.69 -13.58
N ASP A 257 -4.94 7.57 -13.56
CA ASP A 257 -5.88 8.66 -13.31
C ASP A 257 -6.57 8.46 -11.97
N ILE A 258 -6.15 9.24 -10.98
CA ILE A 258 -6.60 9.12 -9.60
C ILE A 258 -7.87 9.95 -9.41
N GLY A 259 -8.96 9.29 -9.03
CA GLY A 259 -10.25 9.97 -8.80
C GLY A 259 -10.96 10.38 -10.09
N GLY A 260 -10.69 9.69 -11.21
CA GLY A 260 -11.19 10.10 -12.53
C GLY A 260 -12.70 9.95 -12.77
N GLY A 261 -13.46 9.49 -11.78
CA GLY A 261 -14.92 9.39 -11.82
C GLY A 261 -15.41 8.53 -12.97
N ALA A 262 -16.08 9.15 -13.94
CA ALA A 262 -16.57 8.50 -15.16
C ALA A 262 -15.48 8.19 -16.19
N ALA A 263 -14.20 8.50 -15.91
CA ALA A 263 -13.03 8.28 -16.78
C ALA A 263 -13.00 9.13 -18.06
N ASN A 264 -13.41 10.39 -17.96
CA ASN A 264 -13.33 11.34 -19.08
C ASN A 264 -11.89 11.63 -19.51
N PHE A 265 -10.97 11.69 -18.54
CA PHE A 265 -9.54 11.89 -18.81
C PHE A 265 -8.99 10.72 -19.61
N ALA A 266 -9.20 9.49 -19.12
CA ALA A 266 -8.80 8.28 -19.83
C ALA A 266 -9.39 8.19 -21.25
N ALA A 267 -10.64 8.60 -21.46
CA ALA A 267 -11.23 8.66 -22.79
C ALA A 267 -10.50 9.63 -23.74
N ARG A 268 -10.13 10.82 -23.24
CA ARG A 268 -9.37 11.82 -24.01
C ARG A 268 -7.94 11.37 -24.32
N MET A 269 -7.33 10.65 -23.39
CA MET A 269 -6.01 10.05 -23.55
C MET A 269 -6.04 8.88 -24.55
N ALA A 270 -7.10 8.07 -24.53
CA ALA A 270 -7.29 6.95 -25.45
C ALA A 270 -7.42 7.40 -26.92
N GLU A 271 -8.05 8.55 -27.20
CA GLU A 271 -8.07 9.15 -28.55
C GLU A 271 -6.67 9.50 -29.09
N ARG A 272 -5.68 9.63 -28.20
CA ARG A 272 -4.27 9.88 -28.51
C ARG A 272 -3.40 8.65 -28.34
N ASN A 273 -4.03 7.46 -28.34
CA ASN A 273 -3.38 6.17 -28.16
C ASN A 273 -2.63 6.02 -26.81
N VAL A 274 -3.07 6.73 -25.77
CA VAL A 274 -2.55 6.57 -24.41
C VAL A 274 -3.52 5.71 -23.58
N THR A 275 -3.00 4.62 -23.03
CA THR A 275 -3.76 3.75 -22.13
C THR A 275 -3.75 4.32 -20.72
N VAL A 276 -4.92 4.48 -20.09
CA VAL A 276 -5.00 4.99 -18.74
C VAL A 276 -5.80 4.05 -17.86
N VAL A 277 -5.24 3.70 -16.70
CA VAL A 277 -5.98 3.03 -15.62
C VAL A 277 -6.60 4.12 -14.75
N THR A 278 -7.91 4.08 -14.56
CA THR A 278 -8.64 5.10 -13.78
C THR A 278 -9.11 4.54 -12.45
N SER A 279 -8.60 5.11 -11.36
CA SER A 279 -9.11 4.88 -10.01
C SER A 279 -10.48 5.56 -9.86
N THR A 280 -11.53 4.79 -9.54
CA THR A 280 -12.87 5.33 -9.33
C THR A 280 -13.64 4.57 -8.25
N LEU A 281 -14.35 5.31 -7.41
CA LEU A 281 -15.20 4.76 -6.35
C LEU A 281 -16.66 4.76 -6.79
N GLU A 282 -17.44 3.86 -6.20
CA GLU A 282 -18.89 3.83 -6.39
C GLU A 282 -19.55 4.96 -5.59
N ILE A 283 -20.28 5.86 -6.25
CA ILE A 283 -20.85 7.07 -5.63
C ILE A 283 -22.37 7.11 -5.83
N GLY A 284 -23.12 7.30 -4.73
CA GLY A 284 -24.57 7.47 -4.77
C GLY A 284 -25.33 6.27 -5.34
N GLY A 285 -24.79 5.05 -5.17
CA GLY A 285 -25.38 3.81 -5.70
C GLY A 285 -25.23 3.62 -7.21
N LYS A 286 -24.42 4.44 -7.88
CA LYS A 286 -24.20 4.38 -9.33
C LYS A 286 -22.96 3.51 -9.62
N PRO A 287 -23.03 2.54 -10.55
CA PRO A 287 -21.96 1.60 -10.86
C PRO A 287 -20.87 2.23 -11.75
N MET A 288 -19.96 3.00 -11.15
CA MET A 288 -18.91 3.76 -11.84
C MET A 288 -17.90 2.86 -12.54
N ASN A 289 -17.43 1.81 -11.88
CA ASN A 289 -16.45 0.91 -12.47
C ASN A 289 -17.04 0.18 -13.69
N GLU A 290 -18.29 -0.27 -13.61
CA GLU A 290 -19.00 -0.89 -14.74
C GLU A 290 -19.21 0.11 -15.88
N PHE A 291 -19.60 1.35 -15.57
CA PHE A 291 -19.76 2.41 -16.56
C PHE A 291 -18.45 2.70 -17.30
N VAL A 292 -17.33 2.79 -16.58
CA VAL A 292 -16.00 2.99 -17.18
C VAL A 292 -15.61 1.78 -18.05
N ALA A 293 -15.84 0.56 -17.59
CA ALA A 293 -15.61 -0.65 -18.38
C ALA A 293 -16.47 -0.69 -19.65
N ALA A 294 -17.73 -0.26 -19.59
CA ALA A 294 -18.64 -0.19 -20.74
C ALA A 294 -18.15 0.81 -21.81
N ARG A 295 -17.31 1.79 -21.43
CA ARG A 295 -16.64 2.69 -22.39
C ARG A 295 -15.47 2.04 -23.11
N GLY A 296 -15.04 0.84 -22.70
CA GLY A 296 -13.82 0.18 -23.18
C GLY A 296 -12.55 0.71 -22.50
N LEU A 297 -12.67 1.27 -21.29
CA LEU A 297 -11.57 1.82 -20.49
C LEU A 297 -11.25 0.93 -19.29
N PHE A 298 -10.16 1.21 -18.58
CA PHE A 298 -9.64 0.37 -17.50
C PHE A 298 -9.99 0.95 -16.10
N PRO A 299 -11.10 0.54 -15.47
CA PRO A 299 -11.41 0.97 -14.12
C PRO A 299 -10.58 0.23 -13.06
N LEU A 300 -10.29 0.93 -11.98
CA LEU A 300 -9.74 0.37 -10.75
C LEU A 300 -10.53 0.87 -9.55
N LEU A 301 -11.16 -0.04 -8.82
CA LEU A 301 -11.80 0.27 -7.55
C LEU A 301 -10.72 0.41 -6.48
N LEU A 302 -10.40 1.65 -6.11
CA LEU A 302 -9.35 1.95 -5.15
C LEU A 302 -9.62 3.30 -4.46
N SER A 303 -9.41 3.34 -3.14
CA SER A 303 -9.36 4.60 -2.41
C SER A 303 -7.96 5.21 -2.52
N PRO A 304 -7.82 6.53 -2.74
CA PRO A 304 -6.51 7.20 -2.69
C PRO A 304 -5.86 7.17 -1.29
N ALA A 305 -6.59 6.73 -0.26
CA ALA A 305 -6.06 6.48 1.09
C ALA A 305 -5.14 5.23 1.16
N GLN A 306 -5.15 4.39 0.13
CA GLN A 306 -4.35 3.19 0.08
C GLN A 306 -3.12 3.33 -0.81
N ARG A 307 -2.14 2.49 -0.50
CA ARG A 307 -1.03 2.21 -1.41
C ARG A 307 -1.58 1.61 -2.71
N PHE A 308 -1.27 2.26 -3.82
CA PHE A 308 -1.59 1.87 -5.18
C PHE A 308 -1.01 0.48 -5.50
N PRO A 309 -1.81 -0.42 -6.08
CA PRO A 309 -1.46 -1.82 -6.33
C PRO A 309 -0.59 -1.99 -7.58
N PHE A 310 0.36 -1.09 -7.80
CA PHE A 310 1.29 -1.12 -8.93
C PHE A 310 2.72 -1.25 -8.43
N TYR A 311 3.59 -1.83 -9.27
CA TYR A 311 5.02 -1.80 -9.04
C TYR A 311 5.58 -0.38 -9.20
N ASP A 312 6.85 -0.24 -8.85
CA ASP A 312 7.56 1.03 -8.95
C ASP A 312 7.81 1.39 -10.42
N SER A 313 7.74 2.68 -10.74
CA SER A 313 8.07 3.22 -12.08
C SER A 313 7.26 2.62 -13.25
N VAL A 314 5.99 2.30 -13.02
CA VAL A 314 5.08 1.72 -14.03
C VAL A 314 4.55 2.78 -15.01
N PHE A 315 4.23 3.99 -14.52
CA PHE A 315 3.49 4.98 -15.30
C PHE A 315 4.38 6.05 -15.92
N ASP A 316 4.04 6.49 -17.13
CA ASP A 316 4.63 7.65 -17.79
C ASP A 316 4.00 8.97 -17.28
N LEU A 317 2.71 8.90 -16.92
CA LEU A 317 1.90 10.02 -16.47
C LEU A 317 1.02 9.58 -15.29
N VAL A 318 1.04 10.32 -14.19
CA VAL A 318 0.02 10.23 -13.13
C VAL A 318 -0.81 11.51 -13.17
N HIS A 319 -2.12 11.37 -13.30
CA HIS A 319 -3.08 12.47 -13.25
C HIS A 319 -3.88 12.38 -11.95
N ALA A 320 -4.07 13.50 -11.27
CA ALA A 320 -4.88 13.58 -10.06
C ALA A 320 -5.79 14.81 -10.13
N ILE A 321 -7.10 14.56 -10.07
CA ILE A 321 -8.13 15.60 -9.98
C ILE A 321 -8.93 15.39 -8.70
N ASN A 322 -8.97 16.41 -7.84
CA ASN A 322 -9.70 16.38 -6.57
C ASN A 322 -9.39 15.17 -5.66
N ALA A 323 -8.28 14.46 -5.89
CA ALA A 323 -7.98 13.17 -5.24
C ALA A 323 -7.81 13.28 -3.72
N LEU A 324 -7.56 14.50 -3.21
CA LEU A 324 -7.42 14.83 -1.80
C LEU A 324 -8.32 16.00 -1.38
N ASP A 325 -9.40 16.28 -2.11
CA ASP A 325 -10.31 17.37 -1.75
C ASP A 325 -11.04 17.02 -0.45
N GLU A 326 -10.82 17.85 0.58
CA GLU A 326 -11.35 17.69 1.94
C GLU A 326 -12.89 17.79 2.02
N GLY A 327 -13.57 18.12 0.92
CA GLY A 327 -14.95 18.63 0.91
C GLY A 327 -16.04 17.69 0.40
N GLY A 328 -15.88 16.36 0.39
CA GLY A 328 -17.01 15.55 -0.13
C GLY A 328 -17.00 14.03 -0.04
N ALA A 329 -15.94 13.40 0.44
CA ALA A 329 -15.98 11.97 0.67
C ALA A 329 -15.63 11.66 2.14
N PRO A 330 -16.59 11.16 2.94
CA PRO A 330 -16.33 10.52 4.24
C PRO A 330 -15.40 9.29 4.13
N SER A 331 -14.90 9.01 2.92
CA SER A 331 -14.14 7.83 2.52
C SER A 331 -12.65 7.93 2.75
N LEU A 332 -12.13 9.10 3.09
CA LEU A 332 -10.70 9.32 3.25
C LEU A 332 -10.29 9.56 4.71
N GLY A 333 -11.24 9.54 5.65
CA GLY A 333 -10.95 10.01 7.00
C GLY A 333 -10.30 11.40 6.94
N GLN A 334 -9.30 11.65 7.79
CA GLN A 334 -8.57 12.91 7.78
C GLN A 334 -7.59 13.01 6.58
N ALA A 335 -8.10 13.17 5.35
CA ALA A 335 -7.30 13.68 4.22
C ALA A 335 -6.71 15.09 4.49
N SER A 336 -7.22 15.75 5.54
CA SER A 336 -6.69 17.00 6.08
C SER A 336 -5.38 16.83 6.86
N ARG A 337 -5.00 15.61 7.27
CA ARG A 337 -3.70 15.37 7.91
C ARG A 337 -2.57 15.48 6.90
N THR A 338 -1.48 16.11 7.32
CA THR A 338 -0.26 16.25 6.52
C THR A 338 0.31 14.88 6.15
N GLU A 339 0.25 13.91 7.05
CA GLU A 339 0.77 12.55 6.87
C GLU A 339 0.06 11.82 5.72
N ALA A 340 -1.26 11.97 5.59
CA ALA A 340 -2.02 11.35 4.50
C ALA A 340 -1.61 11.90 3.13
N LEU A 341 -1.39 13.22 3.05
CA LEU A 341 -0.84 13.86 1.86
C LEU A 341 0.58 13.38 1.56
N GLU A 342 1.43 13.21 2.57
CA GLU A 342 2.78 12.67 2.39
C GLU A 342 2.74 11.25 1.81
N PHE A 343 1.96 10.34 2.41
CA PHE A 343 1.82 8.97 1.89
C PHE A 343 1.30 8.93 0.46
N PHE A 344 0.31 9.76 0.15
CA PHE A 344 -0.23 9.88 -1.21
C PHE A 344 0.83 10.37 -2.20
N MET A 345 1.60 11.41 -1.85
CA MET A 345 2.70 11.92 -2.69
C MET A 345 3.83 10.91 -2.86
N PHE A 346 4.20 10.18 -1.79
CA PHE A 346 5.22 9.12 -1.87
C PHE A 346 4.80 8.00 -2.81
N ASP A 347 3.51 7.66 -2.81
CA ASP A 347 3.03 6.56 -3.63
C ASP A 347 2.87 6.95 -5.10
N ILE A 348 2.47 8.20 -5.38
CA ILE A 348 2.58 8.79 -6.73
C ILE A 348 4.03 8.77 -7.19
N ASP A 349 4.96 9.27 -6.36
CA ASP A 349 6.38 9.30 -6.70
C ASP A 349 6.90 7.90 -6.98
N ARG A 350 6.48 6.90 -6.22
CA ARG A 350 6.90 5.52 -6.41
C ARG A 350 6.44 4.94 -7.75
N VAL A 351 5.16 5.07 -8.10
CA VAL A 351 4.61 4.44 -9.31
C VAL A 351 4.95 5.19 -10.60
N LEU A 352 5.28 6.49 -10.51
CA LEU A 352 5.72 7.30 -11.63
C LEU A 352 7.18 7.01 -11.99
N ARG A 353 7.49 6.78 -13.27
CA ARG A 353 8.88 6.56 -13.70
C ARG A 353 9.70 7.85 -13.66
N ALA A 354 11.03 7.73 -13.58
CA ALA A 354 11.92 8.87 -13.75
C ALA A 354 11.68 9.57 -15.11
N GLY A 355 11.63 10.91 -15.10
CA GLY A 355 11.28 11.72 -16.27
C GLY A 355 9.79 11.70 -16.64
N GLY A 356 8.97 10.89 -15.96
CA GLY A 356 7.51 10.89 -16.11
C GLY A 356 6.87 12.16 -15.56
N LEU A 357 5.62 12.39 -15.95
CA LEU A 357 4.87 13.58 -15.56
C LEU A 357 3.88 13.27 -14.42
N PHE A 358 3.85 14.16 -13.44
CA PHE A 358 2.74 14.26 -12.49
C PHE A 358 1.90 15.48 -12.84
N TRP A 359 0.65 15.26 -13.22
CA TRP A 359 -0.32 16.29 -13.52
C TRP A 359 -1.33 16.40 -12.37
N LEU A 360 -1.18 17.46 -11.58
CA LEU A 360 -2.13 17.86 -10.54
C LEU A 360 -3.12 18.86 -11.14
N ASP A 361 -4.38 18.48 -11.28
CA ASP A 361 -5.41 19.31 -11.92
C ASP A 361 -6.35 19.95 -10.90
N ASN A 362 -6.37 21.29 -10.88
CA ASN A 362 -7.31 22.11 -10.14
C ASN A 362 -7.46 21.74 -8.65
N TYR A 363 -6.39 21.27 -8.01
CA TYR A 363 -6.39 20.81 -6.63
C TYR A 363 -6.85 21.91 -5.67
N LEU A 364 -7.86 21.64 -4.87
CA LEU A 364 -8.40 22.61 -3.92
C LEU A 364 -7.52 22.67 -2.67
N CYS A 365 -6.85 23.79 -2.49
CA CYS A 365 -6.20 24.16 -1.24
C CYS A 365 -7.21 24.91 -0.38
N ALA A 366 -7.68 24.28 0.70
CA ALA A 366 -8.65 24.89 1.62
C ALA A 366 -8.17 26.22 2.20
N ASP A 367 -6.85 26.34 2.41
CA ASP A 367 -6.20 27.55 2.85
C ASP A 367 -4.77 27.65 2.30
N ASP A 368 -4.14 28.76 2.66
CA ASP A 368 -2.78 29.10 2.27
C ASP A 368 -1.72 28.20 2.93
N HIS A 369 -2.05 27.61 4.08
CA HIS A 369 -1.19 26.65 4.78
C HIS A 369 -1.09 25.34 3.99
N ARG A 370 -2.23 24.77 3.56
CA ARG A 370 -2.30 23.57 2.72
C ARG A 370 -1.51 23.73 1.42
N LYS A 371 -1.66 24.89 0.76
CA LYS A 371 -0.87 25.25 -0.43
C LYS A 371 0.64 25.17 -0.18
N ARG A 372 1.11 25.77 0.93
CA ARG A 372 2.53 25.73 1.32
C ARG A 372 2.99 24.31 1.61
N THR A 373 2.19 23.50 2.30
CA THR A 373 2.51 22.10 2.60
C THR A 373 2.70 21.28 1.34
N VAL A 374 1.76 21.34 0.38
CA VAL A 374 1.88 20.64 -0.92
C VAL A 374 3.13 21.11 -1.66
N THR A 375 3.35 22.43 -1.74
CA THR A 375 4.50 23.00 -2.45
C THR A 375 5.82 22.51 -1.88
N ARG A 376 5.97 22.52 -0.55
CA ARG A 376 7.17 22.03 0.14
C ARG A 376 7.41 20.54 -0.09
N LEU A 377 6.35 19.72 -0.11
CA LEU A 377 6.47 18.28 -0.38
C LEU A 377 6.97 18.01 -1.81
N LEU A 378 6.43 18.72 -2.80
CA LEU A 378 6.87 18.61 -4.19
C LEU A 378 8.35 19.02 -4.36
N GLU A 379 8.76 20.08 -3.67
CA GLU A 379 10.16 20.56 -3.67
C GLU A 379 11.09 19.56 -2.98
N ARG A 380 10.70 19.02 -1.83
CA ARG A 380 11.45 17.98 -1.10
C ARG A 380 11.63 16.70 -1.93
N LEU A 381 10.65 16.34 -2.76
CA LEU A 381 10.75 15.20 -3.67
C LEU A 381 11.57 15.50 -4.95
N GLY A 382 11.95 16.77 -5.16
CA GLY A 382 12.80 17.21 -6.27
C GLY A 382 12.07 17.35 -7.60
N TYR A 383 10.75 17.51 -7.61
CA TYR A 383 9.98 17.64 -8.86
C TYR A 383 10.32 18.95 -9.58
N LYS A 384 10.59 18.84 -10.89
CA LYS A 384 10.77 20.01 -11.76
C LYS A 384 9.41 20.55 -12.18
N LYS A 385 9.15 21.84 -11.92
CA LYS A 385 7.92 22.53 -12.32
C LYS A 385 7.98 22.85 -13.82
N LEU A 386 7.14 22.19 -14.64
CA LEU A 386 7.03 22.47 -16.07
C LEU A 386 5.91 23.47 -16.37
N LYS A 387 4.76 23.29 -15.71
CA LYS A 387 3.65 24.26 -15.67
C LYS A 387 3.17 24.39 -14.23
N TRP A 388 2.83 25.61 -13.82
CA TRP A 388 2.36 25.90 -12.47
C TRP A 388 1.44 27.13 -12.49
N VAL A 389 0.20 26.96 -12.05
CA VAL A 389 -0.78 28.04 -11.95
C VAL A 389 -1.49 27.93 -10.61
N VAL A 390 -1.56 29.05 -9.89
CA VAL A 390 -2.39 29.20 -8.70
C VAL A 390 -3.49 30.17 -9.05
N GLY A 391 -4.74 29.71 -8.99
CA GLY A 391 -5.91 30.54 -9.23
C GLY A 391 -6.71 30.72 -7.95
N GLU A 392 -7.31 31.90 -7.83
CA GLU A 392 -8.25 32.24 -6.77
C GLU A 392 -9.66 32.25 -7.34
N LYS A 393 -10.59 31.56 -6.68
CA LYS A 393 -12.01 31.58 -7.04
C LYS A 393 -12.82 32.03 -5.82
N ALA A 394 -13.59 33.10 -5.97
CA ALA A 394 -14.57 33.48 -4.97
C ALA A 394 -15.58 32.33 -4.79
N ASP A 395 -15.81 31.88 -3.56
CA ASP A 395 -16.77 30.84 -3.27
C ASP A 395 -18.18 31.31 -3.65
N ALA A 396 -18.95 30.46 -4.32
CA ALA A 396 -20.36 30.73 -4.63
C ALA A 396 -21.26 30.50 -3.39
N SER A 397 -20.71 29.91 -2.33
CA SER A 397 -21.34 29.84 -1.02
C SER A 397 -21.24 31.18 -0.29
N SER A 398 -22.26 31.51 0.50
CA SER A 398 -22.43 32.78 1.26
C SER A 398 -21.35 33.08 2.31
N SER A 399 -20.20 32.38 2.29
CA SER A 399 -19.13 32.49 3.30
C SER A 399 -18.04 33.50 2.95
N GLY A 400 -18.00 34.00 1.71
CA GLY A 400 -17.03 35.02 1.28
C GLY A 400 -15.56 34.58 1.29
N LYS A 401 -15.27 33.28 1.52
CA LYS A 401 -13.90 32.75 1.52
C LYS A 401 -13.41 32.51 0.09
N THR A 402 -12.24 33.04 -0.25
CA THR A 402 -11.57 32.74 -1.53
C THR A 402 -11.03 31.32 -1.50
N GLN A 403 -11.46 30.46 -2.43
CA GLN A 403 -10.89 29.13 -2.62
C GLN A 403 -9.63 29.22 -3.48
N ILE A 404 -8.53 28.66 -2.99
CA ILE A 404 -7.26 28.61 -3.71
C ILE A 404 -7.19 27.28 -4.47
N ARG A 405 -6.90 27.34 -5.77
CA ARG A 405 -6.71 26.15 -6.60
C ARG A 405 -5.32 26.11 -7.22
N LEU A 406 -4.68 24.95 -7.12
CA LEU A 406 -3.37 24.68 -7.68
C LEU A 406 -3.48 23.72 -8.86
N SER A 407 -3.02 24.14 -10.03
CA SER A 407 -2.79 23.27 -11.18
C SER A 407 -1.30 23.23 -11.51
N ALA A 408 -0.75 22.03 -11.65
CA ALA A 408 0.67 21.85 -11.95
C ALA A 408 0.92 20.65 -12.88
N VAL A 409 1.89 20.81 -13.77
CA VAL A 409 2.55 19.69 -14.48
C VAL A 409 4.00 19.66 -14.02
N LEU A 410 4.38 18.54 -13.43
CA LEU A 410 5.64 18.35 -12.74
C LEU A 410 6.36 17.17 -13.38
N GLN A 411 7.67 17.26 -13.53
CA GLN A 411 8.49 16.15 -14.02
C GLN A 411 9.27 15.52 -12.87
N LYS A 412 9.18 14.19 -12.75
CA LYS A 412 9.92 13.45 -11.73
C LYS A 412 11.42 13.46 -12.06
N PRO A 413 12.31 13.80 -11.11
CA PRO A 413 13.75 13.83 -11.35
C PRO A 413 14.31 12.42 -11.58
N ALA A 414 15.40 12.33 -12.35
CA ALA A 414 16.24 11.14 -12.38
C ALA A 414 17.09 11.12 -11.10
N ARG A 415 16.80 10.20 -10.18
CA ARG A 415 17.66 9.98 -9.00
C ARG A 415 18.82 9.10 -9.43
N SER A 416 20.04 9.64 -9.46
CA SER A 416 21.25 8.81 -9.64
C SER A 416 21.42 7.94 -8.39
N ARG A 417 21.89 6.70 -8.58
CA ARG A 417 22.09 5.73 -7.50
C ARG A 417 23.37 5.98 -6.68
N THR A 418 23.99 7.15 -6.83
CA THR A 418 25.33 7.45 -6.35
C THR A 418 25.31 8.59 -5.35
N GLU A 419 24.92 8.28 -4.12
CA GLU A 419 25.35 8.99 -2.92
C GLU A 419 25.45 7.95 -1.79
N SER A 420 26.33 6.97 -1.98
CA SER A 420 26.97 6.33 -0.82
C SER A 420 27.91 7.38 -0.23
N HIS A 421 27.59 7.86 0.97
CA HIS A 421 28.44 8.79 1.74
C HIS A 421 29.91 8.42 1.62
N SER A 422 30.69 9.32 1.01
CA SER A 422 32.12 9.39 1.25
C SER A 422 32.29 9.93 2.68
N PRO A 423 33.08 9.27 3.56
CA PRO A 423 33.39 9.86 4.85
C PRO A 423 34.31 11.05 4.59
N GLU A 424 33.79 12.26 4.75
CA GLU A 424 34.58 13.46 4.65
C GLU A 424 35.39 13.62 5.93
N ASN A 425 36.70 13.63 5.77
CA ASN A 425 37.68 13.99 6.79
C ASN A 425 37.34 15.36 7.40
N ARG A 426 37.12 15.40 8.71
CA ARG A 426 37.72 16.40 9.61
C ARG A 426 37.67 15.96 11.06
#